data_AF-A0A923WME0-F1
#
_entry.id   AF-A0A923WME0-F1
#
_cell.length_a   1.000
_cell.length_b   1.000
_cell.length_c   1.000
_cell.angle_alpha   90.00
_cell.angle_beta   90.00
_cell.angle_gamma   90.00
#
_symmetry.space_group_name_H-M   'P 1'
#
loop_
_entity.id
_entity.type
_entity.pdbx_description
1 polymer ?
#
loop_
_entity_poly.entity_id
_entity_poly.type
_entity_poly.pdbx_seq_one_letter_code
_entity_poly.pdbx_strand_id
1 'polypeptide(L)'
;WVAQQCLAGSELAPESLREIEFNMDPDRSVLREHYLQLAESVAAELVAGRNVAYLTIGDSLTYSTYGYLLIALTDLLPNLVHRTFPGITSYAAAAAALSWPLGEGKERVLILPCPDTKEALRLDIETHDIVVLMKVGTRLPWVLELLREMGIAQHCAFARRIGLPGEMLAAGLETLDATEAMGYLATLLIRRNPRERR
;
A
#
# COMPACT_ATOMS: atom_id res chain seq x y z
N TRP A 1 0.58 10.87 -13.56
CA TRP A 1 0.90 9.65 -12.79
C TRP A 1 0.73 9.91 -11.29
N VAL A 2 0.45 8.89 -10.46
CA VAL A 2 0.22 9.07 -9.00
C VAL A 2 1.41 9.76 -8.33
N ALA A 3 2.64 9.37 -8.68
CA ALA A 3 3.85 9.96 -8.13
C ALA A 3 3.92 11.49 -8.33
N GLN A 4 3.58 11.98 -9.52
CA GLN A 4 3.54 13.42 -9.82
C GLN A 4 2.47 14.14 -8.99
N GLN A 5 1.32 13.50 -8.72
CA GLN A 5 0.28 14.07 -7.87
C GLN A 5 0.75 14.19 -6.41
N CYS A 6 1.54 13.22 -5.91
CA CYS A 6 2.15 13.28 -4.58
C CYS A 6 3.23 14.37 -4.47
N LEU A 7 3.86 14.74 -5.58
CA LEU A 7 4.88 15.79 -5.64
C LEU A 7 4.31 17.18 -5.96
N ALA A 8 3.00 17.30 -6.16
CA ALA A 8 2.36 18.57 -6.43
C ALA A 8 2.60 19.55 -5.27
N GLY A 9 3.16 20.72 -5.56
CA GLY A 9 3.52 21.72 -4.55
C GLY A 9 4.87 21.48 -3.86
N SER A 10 5.65 20.47 -4.28
CA SER A 10 7.04 20.32 -3.83
C SER A 10 7.96 21.34 -4.51
N GLU A 11 9.04 21.71 -3.83
CA GLU A 11 10.10 22.59 -4.35
C GLU A 11 11.16 21.82 -5.17
N LEU A 12 10.89 20.55 -5.51
CA LEU A 12 11.83 19.73 -6.29
C LEU A 12 11.88 20.21 -7.73
N ALA A 13 13.09 20.48 -8.21
CA ALA A 13 13.32 20.91 -9.58
C ALA A 13 12.96 19.77 -10.56
N PRO A 14 12.16 20.00 -11.61
CA PRO A 14 11.73 18.96 -12.54
C PRO A 14 12.89 18.15 -13.14
N GLU A 15 14.03 18.78 -13.41
CA GLU A 15 15.25 18.16 -13.92
C GLU A 15 15.93 17.20 -12.93
N SER A 16 15.61 17.29 -11.63
CA SER A 16 16.07 16.36 -10.60
C SER A 16 15.19 15.12 -10.46
N LEU A 17 14.05 15.10 -11.15
CA LEU A 17 13.10 14.00 -11.11
C LEU A 17 13.32 13.06 -12.29
N ARG A 18 13.47 11.78 -11.98
CA ARG A 18 13.48 10.70 -12.96
C ARG A 18 12.29 9.78 -12.71
N GLU A 19 11.44 9.65 -13.72
CA GLU A 19 10.36 8.68 -13.70
C GLU A 19 10.90 7.28 -14.04
N ILE A 20 10.45 6.28 -13.29
CA ILE A 20 10.81 4.88 -13.49
C ILE A 20 9.52 4.15 -13.79
N GLU A 21 9.43 3.60 -15.00
CA GLU A 21 8.32 2.76 -15.41
C GLU A 21 8.59 1.32 -14.98
N PHE A 22 7.68 0.77 -14.18
CA PHE A 22 7.72 -0.63 -13.76
C PHE A 22 6.73 -1.44 -14.58
N ASN A 23 7.21 -2.46 -15.29
CA ASN A 23 6.34 -3.44 -15.88
C ASN A 23 5.88 -4.44 -14.80
N MET A 24 4.57 -4.59 -14.64
CA MET A 24 3.98 -5.51 -13.66
C MET A 24 3.97 -6.93 -14.24
N ASP A 25 5.15 -7.50 -14.44
CA ASP A 25 5.32 -8.87 -14.92
C ASP A 25 5.27 -9.87 -13.74
N PRO A 26 4.44 -10.93 -13.80
CA PRO A 26 4.45 -11.97 -12.76
C PRO A 26 5.73 -12.82 -12.75
N ASP A 27 6.53 -12.81 -13.83
CA ASP A 27 7.80 -13.49 -13.91
C ASP A 27 8.87 -12.79 -13.04
N ARG A 28 9.28 -13.50 -11.99
CA ARG A 28 10.28 -13.00 -11.04
C ARG A 28 11.66 -12.80 -11.68
N SER A 29 11.98 -13.52 -12.75
CA SER A 29 13.26 -13.37 -13.45
C SER A 29 13.32 -12.04 -14.20
N VAL A 30 12.24 -11.69 -14.91
CA VAL A 30 12.08 -10.40 -15.61
C VAL A 30 12.13 -9.24 -14.60
N LEU A 31 11.42 -9.36 -13.48
CA LEU A 31 11.48 -8.36 -12.42
C LEU A 31 12.90 -8.18 -11.86
N ARG A 32 13.63 -9.29 -11.63
CA ARG A 32 15.00 -9.23 -11.12
C ARG A 32 15.94 -8.51 -12.09
N GLU A 33 15.87 -8.81 -13.38
CA GLU A 33 16.68 -8.15 -14.40
C GLU A 33 16.37 -6.64 -14.45
N HIS A 34 15.09 -6.28 -14.37
CA HIS A 34 14.69 -4.87 -14.31
C HIS A 34 15.28 -4.14 -13.09
N TYR A 35 15.21 -4.74 -11.90
CA TYR A 35 15.82 -4.14 -10.70
C TYR A 35 17.35 -4.06 -10.79
N LEU A 36 17.99 -5.02 -11.44
CA LEU A 36 19.44 -4.98 -11.68
C LEU A 36 19.80 -3.79 -12.59
N GLN A 37 19.12 -3.63 -13.72
CA GLN A 37 19.35 -2.51 -14.64
C GLN A 37 19.08 -1.16 -13.96
N LEU A 38 18.02 -1.07 -13.15
CA LEU A 38 17.74 0.11 -12.37
C LEU A 38 18.85 0.38 -11.34
N ALA A 39 19.32 -0.65 -10.64
CA ALA A 39 20.40 -0.54 -9.68
C ALA A 39 21.72 -0.11 -10.33
N GLU A 40 22.08 -0.66 -11.50
CA GLU A 40 23.25 -0.22 -12.28
C GLU A 40 23.16 1.26 -12.64
N SER A 41 21.97 1.69 -13.08
CA SER A 41 21.73 3.08 -13.43
C SER A 41 21.85 4.01 -12.21
N VAL A 42 21.29 3.62 -11.06
CA VAL A 42 21.43 4.39 -9.81
C VAL A 42 22.87 4.36 -9.29
N ALA A 43 23.57 3.23 -9.41
CA ALA A 43 24.96 3.10 -9.02
C ALA A 43 25.87 4.04 -9.82
N ALA A 44 25.61 4.21 -11.13
CA ALA A 44 26.34 5.17 -11.96
C ALA A 44 26.20 6.62 -11.46
N GLU A 45 24.99 7.01 -11.03
CA GLU A 45 24.74 8.33 -10.44
C GLU A 45 25.51 8.51 -9.12
N LEU A 46 25.48 7.50 -8.25
CA LEU A 46 26.18 7.50 -6.96
C LEU A 46 27.70 7.57 -7.13
N VAL A 47 28.27 6.79 -8.06
CA VAL A 47 29.71 6.80 -8.39
C VAL A 47 30.14 8.14 -8.98
N ALA A 48 29.26 8.82 -9.71
CA ALA A 48 29.49 10.18 -10.18
C ALA A 48 29.37 11.26 -9.07
N GLY A 49 29.24 10.85 -7.79
CA GLY A 49 29.22 11.73 -6.63
C GLY A 49 27.87 12.40 -6.36
N ARG A 50 26.78 11.95 -7.02
CA ARG A 50 25.44 12.49 -6.78
C ARG A 50 24.75 11.77 -5.64
N ASN A 51 23.89 12.49 -4.91
CA ASN A 51 22.97 11.89 -3.96
C ASN A 51 21.69 11.49 -4.69
N VAL A 52 21.21 10.26 -4.47
CA VAL A 52 19.99 9.74 -5.09
C VAL A 52 18.94 9.46 -4.02
N ALA A 53 17.72 9.95 -4.23
CA ALA A 53 16.57 9.63 -3.40
C ALA A 53 15.58 8.78 -4.21
N TYR A 54 15.21 7.62 -3.67
CA TYR A 54 14.15 6.78 -4.23
C TYR A 54 12.86 7.04 -3.46
N LEU A 55 11.84 7.58 -4.15
CA LEU A 55 10.59 8.00 -3.54
C LEU A 55 9.55 6.87 -3.59
N THR A 56 8.86 6.65 -2.46
CA THR A 56 7.79 5.66 -2.34
C THR A 56 6.53 6.33 -1.80
N ILE A 57 5.36 5.94 -2.32
CA ILE A 57 4.10 6.24 -1.65
C ILE A 57 3.94 5.35 -0.42
N GLY A 58 3.37 5.90 0.65
CA GLY A 58 3.19 5.15 1.90
C GLY A 58 4.51 5.00 2.65
N ASP A 59 4.91 3.75 2.92
CA ASP A 59 6.14 3.41 3.63
C ASP A 59 7.13 2.66 2.73
N SER A 60 8.43 2.92 2.94
CA SER A 60 9.50 2.36 2.13
C SER A 60 9.64 0.84 2.23
N LEU A 61 9.22 0.22 3.35
CA LEU A 61 9.46 -1.20 3.62
C LEU A 61 8.18 -2.03 3.77
N THR A 62 7.01 -1.43 3.52
CA THR A 62 5.71 -2.11 3.60
C THR A 62 5.10 -2.25 2.19
N TYR A 63 5.13 -3.45 1.62
CA TYR A 63 4.65 -3.75 0.24
C TYR A 63 5.20 -2.83 -0.86
N SER A 64 6.41 -2.30 -0.65
CA SER A 64 7.10 -1.37 -1.55
C SER A 64 8.09 -2.09 -2.47
N THR A 65 8.29 -1.54 -3.67
CA THR A 65 9.31 -2.01 -4.63
C THR A 65 10.73 -1.62 -4.24
N TYR A 66 10.89 -0.65 -3.31
CA TYR A 66 12.18 -0.19 -2.80
C TYR A 66 13.07 -1.33 -2.30
N GLY A 67 12.49 -2.34 -1.63
CA GLY A 67 13.26 -3.48 -1.11
C GLY A 67 14.03 -4.25 -2.18
N TYR A 68 13.46 -4.42 -3.38
CA TYR A 68 14.13 -5.13 -4.48
C TYR A 68 15.29 -4.32 -5.04
N LEU A 69 15.11 -3.00 -5.21
CA LEU A 69 16.18 -2.10 -5.64
C LEU A 69 17.30 -2.05 -4.61
N LEU A 70 16.96 -1.97 -3.31
CA LEU A 70 17.95 -1.91 -2.24
C LEU A 70 18.86 -3.15 -2.25
N ILE A 71 18.28 -4.35 -2.39
CA ILE A 71 19.05 -5.60 -2.50
C ILE A 71 19.99 -5.54 -3.71
N ALA A 72 19.47 -5.20 -4.89
CA ALA A 72 20.27 -5.12 -6.11
C ALA A 72 21.41 -4.08 -5.99
N LEU A 73 21.15 -2.94 -5.34
CA LEU A 73 22.16 -1.91 -5.10
C LEU A 73 23.24 -2.37 -4.11
N THR A 74 22.86 -3.07 -3.03
CA THR A 74 23.84 -3.58 -2.06
C THR A 74 24.69 -4.71 -2.64
N ASP A 75 24.14 -5.49 -3.57
CA ASP A 75 24.91 -6.52 -4.29
C ASP A 75 25.95 -5.88 -5.23
N LEU A 76 25.59 -4.78 -5.92
CA LEU A 76 26.49 -4.06 -6.82
C LEU A 76 27.50 -3.17 -6.09
N LEU A 77 27.11 -2.56 -4.98
CA LEU A 77 27.91 -1.64 -4.18
C LEU A 77 27.94 -2.10 -2.71
N PRO A 78 28.79 -3.09 -2.35
CA PRO A 78 28.81 -3.65 -1.00
C PRO A 78 29.10 -2.64 0.13
N ASN A 79 29.75 -1.53 -0.21
CA ASN A 79 30.08 -0.45 0.73
C ASN A 79 29.12 0.75 0.62
N LEU A 80 27.95 0.58 0.00
CA LEU A 80 26.96 1.63 -0.16
C LEU A 80 26.46 2.12 1.20
N VAL A 81 26.75 3.38 1.50
CA VAL A 81 26.11 4.09 2.61
C VAL A 81 24.73 4.55 2.18
N HIS A 82 23.68 4.01 2.79
CA HIS A 82 22.30 4.39 2.51
C HIS A 82 21.52 4.61 3.82
N ARG A 83 20.40 5.31 3.71
CA ARG A 83 19.42 5.47 4.79
C ARG A 83 18.02 5.29 4.24
N THR A 84 17.27 4.37 4.85
CA THR A 84 15.83 4.22 4.60
C THR A 84 15.06 5.13 5.54
N PHE A 85 14.19 5.98 5.00
CA PHE A 85 13.27 6.80 5.80
C PHE A 85 11.89 6.14 5.86
N PRO A 86 11.27 6.04 7.05
CA PRO A 86 9.92 5.52 7.17
C PRO A 86 8.91 6.53 6.63
N GLY A 87 7.76 6.03 6.19
CA GLY A 87 6.62 6.86 5.80
C GLY A 87 5.32 6.43 6.50
N ILE A 88 4.27 7.22 6.32
CA ILE A 88 2.94 6.87 6.85
C ILE A 88 2.27 5.92 5.88
N THR A 89 1.99 4.70 6.35
CA THR A 89 1.32 3.68 5.54
C THR A 89 -0.12 4.08 5.20
N SER A 90 -0.63 3.57 4.09
CA SER A 90 -2.00 3.87 3.63
C SER A 90 -3.08 3.44 4.63
N TYR A 91 -2.85 2.36 5.37
CA TYR A 91 -3.78 1.90 6.41
C TYR A 91 -3.75 2.74 7.68
N ALA A 92 -2.59 3.29 8.06
CA ALA A 92 -2.52 4.25 9.16
C ALA A 92 -3.18 5.58 8.76
N ALA A 93 -2.96 6.03 7.53
CA ALA A 93 -3.63 7.21 6.98
C ALA A 93 -5.16 7.03 6.92
N ALA A 94 -5.64 5.86 6.48
CA ALA A 94 -7.08 5.52 6.45
C ALA A 94 -7.69 5.54 7.85
N ALA A 95 -7.01 4.89 8.81
CA ALA A 95 -7.43 4.85 10.21
C ALA A 95 -7.55 6.26 10.79
N ALA A 96 -6.56 7.12 10.57
CA ALA A 96 -6.57 8.50 11.04
C ALA A 96 -7.69 9.33 10.38
N ALA A 97 -7.84 9.26 9.05
CA ALA A 97 -8.83 10.03 8.30
C ALA A 97 -10.28 9.68 8.70
N LEU A 98 -10.53 8.42 9.04
CA LEU A 98 -11.86 7.93 9.42
C LEU A 98 -12.10 7.89 10.94
N SER A 99 -11.13 8.33 11.76
CA SER A 99 -11.17 8.15 13.22
C SER A 99 -11.48 6.70 13.63
N TRP A 100 -10.85 5.76 12.92
CA TRP A 100 -11.06 4.32 13.04
C TRP A 100 -9.79 3.70 13.67
N PRO A 101 -9.75 3.41 14.98
CA PRO A 101 -8.56 2.92 15.67
C PRO A 101 -8.09 1.59 15.09
N LEU A 102 -6.83 1.52 14.66
CA LEU A 102 -6.24 0.31 14.11
C LEU A 102 -5.58 -0.50 15.24
N GLY A 103 -6.38 -1.34 15.90
CA GLY A 103 -5.94 -2.23 16.98
C GLY A 103 -5.99 -1.57 18.35
N GLU A 104 -6.70 -2.19 19.29
CA GLU A 104 -6.80 -1.76 20.68
C GLU A 104 -6.55 -2.93 21.65
N GLY A 105 -5.84 -2.67 22.75
CA GLY A 105 -5.60 -3.67 23.79
C GLY A 105 -4.84 -4.91 23.29
N LYS A 106 -5.54 -6.05 23.18
CA LYS A 106 -4.98 -7.35 22.76
C LYS A 106 -5.42 -7.77 21.35
N GLU A 107 -6.07 -6.88 20.60
CA GLU A 107 -6.51 -7.17 19.23
C GLU A 107 -5.32 -7.51 18.33
N ARG A 108 -5.46 -8.60 17.58
CA ARG A 108 -4.49 -9.04 16.57
C ARG A 108 -4.84 -8.42 15.23
N VAL A 109 -3.88 -7.72 14.64
CA VAL A 109 -4.00 -7.06 13.35
C VAL A 109 -3.24 -7.86 12.30
N LEU A 110 -3.93 -8.26 11.23
CA LEU A 110 -3.32 -8.83 10.03
C LEU A 110 -3.30 -7.78 8.92
N ILE A 111 -2.16 -7.62 8.25
CA ILE A 111 -2.00 -6.70 7.12
C ILE A 111 -1.56 -7.52 5.92
N LEU A 112 -2.34 -7.51 4.85
CA LEU A 112 -2.08 -8.33 3.67
C LEU A 112 -2.62 -7.72 2.37
N PRO A 113 -2.07 -8.09 1.20
CA PRO A 113 -2.76 -7.89 -0.07
C PRO A 113 -4.03 -8.73 -0.07
N CYS A 114 -5.09 -8.25 -0.73
CA CYS A 114 -6.33 -9.00 -0.89
C CYS A 114 -6.04 -10.41 -1.43
N PRO A 115 -6.49 -11.47 -0.73
CA PRO A 115 -6.39 -12.85 -1.22
C PRO A 115 -7.15 -13.06 -2.54
N ASP A 116 -6.87 -14.17 -3.19
CA ASP A 116 -7.48 -14.53 -4.48
C ASP A 116 -8.86 -15.19 -4.33
N THR A 117 -9.20 -15.69 -3.14
CA THR A 117 -10.46 -16.42 -2.90
C THR A 117 -11.24 -15.87 -1.70
N LYS A 118 -12.57 -16.03 -1.75
CA LYS A 118 -13.47 -15.68 -0.65
C LYS A 118 -13.16 -16.49 0.61
N GLU A 119 -12.79 -17.75 0.46
CA GLU A 119 -12.54 -18.69 1.54
C GLU A 119 -11.27 -18.29 2.33
N ALA A 120 -10.21 -17.89 1.62
CA ALA A 120 -8.99 -17.42 2.26
C ALA A 120 -9.25 -16.14 3.07
N LEU A 121 -9.95 -15.17 2.47
CA LEU A 121 -10.29 -13.94 3.18
C LEU A 121 -11.20 -14.20 4.39
N ARG A 122 -12.21 -15.08 4.25
CA ARG A 122 -13.08 -15.46 5.37
C ARG A 122 -12.25 -16.04 6.52
N LEU A 123 -11.32 -16.95 6.23
CA LEU A 123 -10.44 -17.53 7.25
C LEU A 123 -9.57 -16.46 7.93
N ASP A 124 -9.00 -15.52 7.17
CA ASP A 124 -8.20 -14.42 7.72
C ASP A 124 -9.03 -13.58 8.70
N ILE A 125 -10.28 -13.26 8.34
CA ILE A 125 -11.22 -12.50 9.19
C ILE A 125 -11.63 -13.32 10.43
N GLU A 126 -11.85 -14.62 10.30
CA GLU A 126 -12.25 -15.48 11.42
C GLU A 126 -11.09 -15.76 12.39
N THR A 127 -9.84 -15.58 11.96
CA THR A 127 -8.66 -15.88 12.78
C THR A 127 -8.00 -14.63 13.37
N HIS A 128 -8.40 -13.42 12.97
CA HIS A 128 -7.86 -12.16 13.45
C HIS A 128 -8.97 -11.20 13.92
N ASP A 129 -8.61 -10.23 14.76
CA ASP A 129 -9.57 -9.24 15.26
C ASP A 129 -9.77 -8.12 14.24
N ILE A 130 -8.67 -7.75 13.56
CA ILE A 130 -8.62 -6.76 12.50
C ILE A 130 -7.86 -7.31 11.29
N VAL A 131 -8.40 -7.08 10.10
CA VAL A 131 -7.76 -7.39 8.82
C VAL A 131 -7.67 -6.12 7.98
N VAL A 132 -6.46 -5.76 7.57
CA VAL A 132 -6.19 -4.66 6.64
C VAL A 132 -5.93 -5.22 5.26
N LEU A 133 -6.84 -4.97 4.32
CA LEU A 133 -6.69 -5.38 2.94
C LEU A 133 -6.11 -4.26 2.09
N MET A 134 -4.96 -4.54 1.49
CA MET A 134 -4.35 -3.70 0.47
C MET A 134 -4.62 -4.27 -0.92
N LYS A 135 -4.49 -3.44 -1.97
CA LYS A 135 -4.57 -3.87 -3.38
C LYS A 135 -5.88 -4.60 -3.71
N VAL A 136 -7.00 -4.18 -3.12
CA VAL A 136 -8.31 -4.84 -3.33
C VAL A 136 -8.72 -4.77 -4.81
N GLY A 137 -8.62 -3.61 -5.46
CA GLY A 137 -8.81 -3.47 -6.90
C GLY A 137 -10.13 -4.04 -7.39
N THR A 138 -10.10 -4.85 -8.45
CA THR A 138 -11.27 -5.49 -9.08
C THR A 138 -11.96 -6.53 -8.19
N ARG A 139 -11.34 -6.90 -7.06
CA ARG A 139 -11.89 -7.86 -6.09
C ARG A 139 -12.89 -7.22 -5.12
N LEU A 140 -12.98 -5.88 -5.10
CA LEU A 140 -13.86 -5.13 -4.20
C LEU A 140 -15.32 -5.62 -4.19
N PRO A 141 -15.98 -5.91 -5.35
CA PRO A 141 -17.38 -6.32 -5.35
C PRO A 141 -17.65 -7.56 -4.49
N TRP A 142 -16.85 -8.62 -4.67
CA TRP A 142 -17.05 -9.86 -3.93
C TRP A 142 -16.57 -9.74 -2.48
N VAL A 143 -15.58 -8.87 -2.20
CA VAL A 143 -15.15 -8.58 -0.82
C VAL A 143 -16.29 -7.91 -0.05
N LEU A 144 -16.95 -6.91 -0.63
CA LEU A 144 -18.09 -6.24 0.01
C LEU A 144 -19.26 -7.20 0.23
N GLU A 145 -19.53 -8.08 -0.75
CA GLU A 145 -20.52 -9.15 -0.61
C GLU A 145 -20.21 -10.07 0.57
N LEU A 146 -18.97 -10.54 0.68
CA LEU A 146 -18.52 -11.38 1.80
C LEU A 146 -18.71 -10.69 3.16
N LEU A 147 -18.35 -9.41 3.28
CA LEU A 147 -18.52 -8.67 4.54
C LEU A 147 -19.99 -8.49 4.93
N ARG A 148 -20.89 -8.37 3.93
CA ARG A 148 -22.34 -8.34 4.15
C ARG A 148 -22.88 -9.72 4.54
N GLU A 149 -22.45 -10.79 3.88
CA GLU A 149 -22.79 -12.17 4.24
C GLU A 149 -22.39 -12.50 5.68
N MET A 150 -21.22 -12.02 6.11
CA MET A 150 -20.72 -12.21 7.48
C MET A 150 -21.38 -11.27 8.49
N GLY A 151 -22.17 -10.29 8.04
CA GLY A 151 -22.84 -9.32 8.91
C GLY A 151 -21.89 -8.39 9.65
N ILE A 152 -20.73 -8.06 9.08
CA ILE A 152 -19.70 -7.21 9.71
C ILE A 152 -19.40 -5.92 8.95
N ALA A 153 -20.02 -5.71 7.79
CA ALA A 153 -19.77 -4.55 6.91
C ALA A 153 -19.89 -3.20 7.65
N GLN A 154 -20.81 -3.08 8.59
CA GLN A 154 -21.04 -1.90 9.43
C GLN A 154 -19.91 -1.53 10.38
N HIS A 155 -18.98 -2.46 10.64
CA HIS A 155 -17.82 -2.24 11.51
C HIS A 155 -16.55 -1.96 10.71
N CYS A 156 -16.64 -2.04 9.38
CA CYS A 156 -15.52 -1.90 8.47
C CYS A 156 -15.38 -0.46 7.95
N ALA A 157 -14.24 -0.16 7.37
CA ALA A 157 -13.92 1.13 6.77
C ALA A 157 -13.23 0.93 5.43
N PHE A 158 -13.42 1.88 4.53
CA PHE A 158 -12.83 1.89 3.20
C PHE A 158 -12.26 3.26 2.91
N ALA A 159 -11.08 3.27 2.31
CA ALA A 159 -10.45 4.49 1.89
C ALA A 159 -9.76 4.28 0.54
N ARG A 160 -9.95 5.22 -0.38
CA ARG A 160 -9.32 5.22 -1.70
C ARG A 160 -8.71 6.57 -1.97
N ARG A 161 -7.49 6.56 -2.53
CA ARG A 161 -6.75 7.77 -2.95
C ARG A 161 -6.65 8.82 -1.83
N ILE A 162 -6.37 8.36 -0.61
CA ILE A 162 -6.25 9.21 0.57
C ILE A 162 -5.18 10.29 0.34
N GLY A 163 -5.52 11.55 0.58
CA GLY A 163 -4.67 12.72 0.37
C GLY A 163 -4.43 13.07 -1.11
N LEU A 164 -5.16 12.46 -2.05
CA LEU A 164 -5.03 12.71 -3.49
C LEU A 164 -6.37 13.16 -4.11
N PRO A 165 -6.35 13.81 -5.29
CA PRO A 165 -7.58 14.13 -6.01
C PRO A 165 -8.41 12.87 -6.27
N GLY A 166 -9.72 12.94 -5.99
CA GLY A 166 -10.62 11.79 -6.05
C GLY A 166 -10.58 10.89 -4.81
N GLU A 167 -10.19 11.44 -3.65
CA GLU A 167 -10.30 10.78 -2.35
C GLU A 167 -11.75 10.31 -2.11
N MET A 168 -11.87 9.10 -1.57
CA MET A 168 -13.14 8.53 -1.12
C MET A 168 -12.92 7.82 0.19
N LEU A 169 -13.73 8.17 1.19
CA LEU A 169 -13.71 7.62 2.53
C LEU A 169 -15.11 7.10 2.87
N ALA A 170 -15.20 5.91 3.44
CA ALA A 170 -16.46 5.33 3.91
C ALA A 170 -16.25 4.63 5.26
N ALA A 171 -17.10 4.96 6.23
CA ALA A 171 -17.24 4.26 7.51
C ALA A 171 -18.56 3.49 7.49
N GLY A 172 -18.50 2.17 7.69
CA GLY A 172 -19.59 1.28 7.32
C GLY A 172 -19.62 1.02 5.81
N LEU A 173 -19.68 -0.25 5.42
CA LEU A 173 -19.59 -0.69 4.03
C LEU A 173 -20.89 -1.34 3.51
N GLU A 174 -21.98 -1.25 4.26
CA GLU A 174 -23.27 -1.88 3.95
C GLU A 174 -23.80 -1.39 2.61
N THR A 175 -23.72 -0.08 2.37
CA THR A 175 -24.27 0.60 1.18
C THR A 175 -23.20 1.01 0.17
N LEU A 176 -21.92 0.69 0.40
CA LEU A 176 -20.85 1.08 -0.51
C LEU A 176 -21.03 0.39 -1.88
N ASP A 177 -21.12 1.20 -2.93
CA ASP A 177 -21.15 0.72 -4.32
C ASP A 177 -19.74 0.43 -4.81
N ALA A 178 -19.48 -0.83 -5.15
CA ALA A 178 -18.18 -1.25 -5.65
C ALA A 178 -17.84 -0.60 -7.01
N THR A 179 -18.82 -0.32 -7.86
CA THR A 179 -18.60 0.24 -9.20
C THR A 179 -18.01 1.65 -9.13
N GLU A 180 -18.44 2.45 -8.16
CA GLU A 180 -17.93 3.79 -7.89
C GLU A 180 -16.63 3.76 -7.07
N ALA A 181 -16.51 2.79 -6.16
CA ALA A 181 -15.42 2.70 -5.20
C ALA A 181 -14.18 1.96 -5.71
N MET A 182 -14.28 1.16 -6.78
CA MET A 182 -13.14 0.39 -7.31
C MET A 182 -11.94 1.29 -7.68
N GLY A 183 -10.74 0.74 -7.48
CA GLY A 183 -9.49 1.43 -7.83
C GLY A 183 -8.25 0.79 -7.22
N TYR A 184 -7.08 1.15 -7.75
CA TYR A 184 -5.79 0.57 -7.34
C TYR A 184 -5.35 1.01 -5.92
N LEU A 185 -5.40 2.32 -5.64
CA LEU A 185 -5.00 2.89 -4.34
C LEU A 185 -6.13 2.81 -3.32
N ALA A 186 -6.58 1.60 -3.03
CA ALA A 186 -7.67 1.32 -2.11
C ALA A 186 -7.19 0.45 -0.93
N THR A 187 -7.65 0.82 0.26
CA THR A 187 -7.38 0.13 1.52
C THR A 187 -8.70 -0.13 2.23
N LEU A 188 -8.90 -1.38 2.66
CA LEU A 188 -10.03 -1.80 3.49
C LEU A 188 -9.54 -2.08 4.91
N LEU A 189 -10.25 -1.56 5.91
CA LEU A 189 -10.05 -1.86 7.32
C LEU A 189 -11.24 -2.69 7.78
N ILE A 190 -11.02 -3.97 8.06
CA ILE A 190 -12.06 -4.92 8.47
C ILE A 190 -11.90 -5.18 9.95
N ARG A 191 -13.01 -5.11 10.69
CA ARG A 191 -13.07 -5.54 12.07
C ARG A 191 -14.12 -6.62 12.21
N ARG A 192 -13.72 -7.74 12.82
CA ARG A 192 -14.59 -8.90 12.99
C ARG A 192 -15.75 -8.61 13.94
N ASN A 193 -15.47 -7.96 15.08
CA ASN A 193 -16.45 -7.70 16.13
C ASN A 193 -16.68 -6.20 16.32
N PRO A 194 -17.88 -5.76 16.75
CA PRO A 194 -18.10 -4.37 17.12
C PRO A 194 -17.09 -3.89 18.16
N ARG A 195 -16.65 -2.64 18.03
CA ARG A 195 -15.73 -2.02 19.00
C ARG A 195 -16.46 -1.84 20.34
N GLU A 196 -15.89 -2.38 21.41
CA GLU A 196 -16.38 -2.12 22.77
C GLU A 196 -16.18 -0.64 23.12
N ARG A 197 -17.23 0.04 23.59
CA ARG A 197 -17.09 1.37 24.17
C ARG A 197 -16.66 1.19 25.63
N ARG A 198 -15.42 1.54 25.94
CA ARG A 198 -14.90 1.62 27.31
C ARG A 198 -15.01 3.04 27.84
#